data_AF-A0A6I0F7H7-F1
#
_entry.id   AF-A0A6I0F7H7-F1
#
_cell.length_a   1.000
_cell.length_b   1.000
_cell.length_c   1.000
_cell.angle_alpha   90.00
_cell.angle_beta   90.00
_cell.angle_gamma   90.00
#
_symmetry.space_group_name_H-M   'P 1'
#
loop_
_entity.id
_entity.type
_entity.pdbx_description
1 polymer ?
#
loop_
_entity_poly.entity_id
_entity_poly.type
_entity_poly.pdbx_seq_one_letter_code
_entity_poly.pdbx_strand_id
1 'polypeptide(L)' 'MKIGFSKTGLTINSKKFHPLNLAVKGYGLESNLEDLETDPFELLEKLAKAKDAEMTKEQKVNILKDIL' A
#
# COMPACT_ATOMS: atom_id res chain seq x y z
N MET A 1 -19.05 7.94 -8.22
CA MET A 1 -17.98 7.69 -7.22
C MET A 1 -17.44 9.05 -6.80
N LYS A 2 -17.58 9.45 -5.53
CA LYS A 2 -17.02 10.72 -5.01
C LYS A 2 -15.70 10.43 -4.32
N ILE A 3 -14.62 11.07 -4.78
CA ILE A 3 -13.29 10.98 -4.16
C ILE A 3 -13.07 12.25 -3.34
N GLY A 4 -12.57 12.12 -2.11
CA GLY A 4 -12.25 13.26 -1.23
C GLY A 4 -11.06 12.97 -0.34
N PHE A 5 -10.51 14.00 0.31
CA PHE A 5 -9.39 13.88 1.25
C PHE A 5 -9.83 14.29 2.65
N SER A 6 -9.40 13.53 3.65
CA SER A 6 -9.64 13.80 5.07
C SER A 6 -8.31 13.82 5.84
N LYS A 7 -8.34 14.24 7.11
CA LYS A 7 -7.15 14.20 7.98
C LYS A 7 -6.56 12.78 8.14
N THR A 8 -7.37 11.75 7.92
CA THR A 8 -6.98 10.33 8.05
C THR A 8 -6.70 9.66 6.70
N GLY A 9 -6.70 10.42 5.59
CA GLY A 9 -6.34 9.94 4.26
C GLY A 9 -7.43 10.09 3.21
N LEU A 10 -7.28 9.33 2.11
CA LEU A 10 -8.20 9.30 0.98
C LEU A 10 -9.57 8.72 1.40
N THR A 11 -10.64 9.29 0.87
CA THR A 11 -12.01 8.84 1.11
C THR A 11 -12.73 8.60 -0.21
N ILE A 12 -13.51 7.51 -0.28
CA ILE A 12 -14.41 7.20 -1.40
C ILE A 12 -15.83 7.12 -0.85
N ASN A 13 -16.75 7.93 -1.40
CA ASN A 13 -18.13 8.06 -0.94
C ASN A 13 -18.24 8.31 0.58
N SER A 14 -17.38 9.18 1.11
CA SER A 14 -17.30 9.54 2.54
C SER A 14 -16.86 8.41 3.47
N LYS A 15 -16.45 7.24 2.95
CA LYS A 15 -15.77 6.18 3.72
C LYS A 15 -14.26 6.28 3.52
N LYS A 16 -13.47 5.92 4.54
CA LYS A 16 -12.01 5.79 4.43
C LYS A 16 -11.69 4.79 3.31
N PHE A 17 -10.79 5.16 2.41
CA PHE A 17 -10.34 4.27 1.36
C PHE A 17 -9.49 3.15 1.96
N HIS A 18 -9.82 1.91 1.61
CA HIS A 18 -8.99 0.75 1.89
C HIS A 18 -8.54 0.16 0.54
N PRO A 19 -7.24 -0.02 0.29
CA PRO A 19 -6.73 -0.44 -1.03
C PRO A 19 -7.28 -1.78 -1.52
N LEU A 20 -7.59 -2.69 -0.59
CA LEU A 20 -8.19 -3.99 -0.90
C LEU A 20 -9.72 -3.93 -1.05
N ASN A 21 -10.35 -2.78 -0.74
CA ASN A 21 -11.78 -2.60 -0.90
C ASN A 21 -12.07 -2.11 -2.31
N LEU A 22 -12.08 -3.06 -3.26
CA LEU A 22 -12.34 -2.79 -4.67
C LEU A 22 -13.69 -3.39 -5.07
N ALA A 23 -14.55 -2.55 -5.65
CA ALA A 23 -15.83 -2.98 -6.21
C ALA A 23 -15.87 -2.77 -7.72
N VAL A 24 -16.14 -3.84 -8.47
CA VAL A 24 -16.28 -3.83 -9.93
C VAL A 24 -17.61 -4.46 -10.31
N LYS A 25 -18.44 -3.72 -11.06
CA LYS A 25 -19.74 -4.21 -11.59
C LYS A 25 -20.68 -4.83 -10.52
N GLY A 26 -20.69 -4.27 -9.32
CA GLY A 26 -21.56 -4.72 -8.22
C GLY A 26 -20.99 -5.86 -7.36
N TYR A 27 -19.83 -6.41 -7.72
CA TYR A 27 -19.10 -7.36 -6.89
C TYR A 27 -17.94 -6.64 -6.20
N GLY A 28 -17.93 -6.66 -4.88
CA GLY A 28 -16.93 -6.01 -4.04
C GLY A 28 -16.08 -7.03 -3.29
N LEU A 29 -14.78 -6.80 -3.26
CA LEU A 29 -13.92 -7.35 -2.23
C LEU A 29 -13.95 -6.34 -1.07
N GLU A 30 -14.25 -6.81 0.13
CA GLU A 30 -14.10 -6.05 1.36
C GLU A 30 -13.15 -6.83 2.27
N SER A 31 -12.09 -6.15 2.70
CA SER A 31 -11.12 -6.70 3.65
C SER A 31 -11.57 -6.39 5.07
N ASN A 32 -11.61 -7.42 5.92
CA ASN A 32 -11.75 -7.29 7.37
C ASN A 32 -10.39 -7.30 8.08
N LEU A 33 -9.28 -7.29 7.34
CA LEU A 33 -7.96 -7.15 7.93
C LEU A 33 -7.87 -5.76 8.58
N GLU A 34 -7.35 -5.73 9.80
CA GLU A 34 -6.96 -4.48 10.42
C GLU A 34 -5.94 -3.78 9.50
N ASP A 35 -6.06 -2.46 9.37
CA ASP A 35 -5.11 -1.66 8.61
C ASP A 35 -3.70 -2.01 9.13
N LEU A 36 -2.85 -2.59 8.29
CA LEU A 36 -1.44 -2.79 8.62
C LEU A 36 -0.87 -1.41 8.95
N GLU A 37 -0.45 -1.20 10.20
CA GLU A 37 0.36 -0.04 10.59
C GLU A 37 1.71 -0.15 9.92
N THR A 38 1.78 0.27 8.67
CA THR A 38 3.02 0.42 7.92
C THR A 38 3.22 1.90 7.68
N ASP A 39 4.34 2.45 8.15
CA ASP A 39 4.73 3.81 7.80
C ASP A 39 4.99 3.87 6.28
N PRO A 40 4.19 4.63 5.51
CA PRO A 40 4.37 4.72 4.07
C PRO A 40 5.75 5.26 3.68
N PHE A 41 6.35 6.14 4.49
CA PHE A 41 7.66 6.70 4.20
C PHE A 41 8.77 5.68 4.41
N GLU A 42 8.72 4.92 5.50
CA GLU A 42 9.66 3.81 5.75
C GLU A 42 9.59 2.76 4.63
N LEU A 43 8.36 2.40 4.20
CA LEU A 43 8.15 1.46 3.10
C LEU A 43 8.76 1.97 1.78
N LEU A 44 8.50 3.24 1.44
CA LEU A 44 9.03 3.85 0.23
C LEU A 44 10.56 3.96 0.26
N GLU A 45 11.15 4.25 1.43
CA GLU A 45 12.60 4.30 1.59
C GLU A 45 13.23 2.91 1.36
N LYS A 46 12.66 1.84 1.94
CA LYS A 46 13.13 0.46 1.73
C LYS A 46 13.01 0.05 0.26
N LEU A 47 11.90 0.37 -0.41
CA LEU A 47 11.71 0.11 -1.84
C LEU A 47 12.69 0.91 -2.72
N ALA A 48 12.98 2.16 -2.36
CA ALA A 48 13.95 2.98 -3.07
C ALA A 48 15.37 2.39 -2.97
N LYS A 49 15.77 1.87 -1.80
CA LYS A 49 17.03 1.15 -1.61
C LYS A 49 17.14 -0.07 -2.53
N ALA A 50 16.06 -0.85 -2.68
CA ALA A 50 16.05 -2.00 -3.59
C ALA A 50 16.24 -1.64 -5.08
N LYS A 51 16.03 -0.37 -5.46
CA LYS A 51 16.18 0.11 -6.84
C LYS A 51 17.63 0.45 -7.22
N ASP A 52 18.56 0.44 -6.27
CA ASP A 52 19.96 0.79 -6.54
C ASP A 52 20.55 -0.09 -7.66
N ALA A 53 21.24 0.56 -8.61
CA ALA A 53 21.80 -0.08 -9.79
C ALA A 53 23.03 -0.93 -9.45
N GLU A 54 23.73 -0.60 -8.35
CA GLU A 54 24.95 -1.31 -7.93
C GLU A 54 24.66 -2.58 -7.11
N MET A 55 23.41 -2.81 -6.72
CA MET A 55 23.01 -3.97 -5.94
C MET A 55 22.79 -5.22 -6.78
N THR A 56 23.29 -6.36 -6.29
CA THR A 56 23.06 -7.68 -6.90
C THR A 56 21.60 -8.11 -6.75
N LYS A 57 21.15 -9.04 -7.62
CA LYS A 57 19.78 -9.59 -7.57
C LYS A 57 19.46 -10.20 -6.20
N GLU A 58 20.42 -10.89 -5.58
CA GLU A 58 20.23 -11.53 -4.28
C GLU A 58 20.01 -10.51 -3.17
N GLN A 59 20.78 -9.42 -3.15
CA GLN A 59 20.60 -8.35 -2.18
C GLN A 59 19.25 -7.64 -2.36
N LYS A 60 18.79 -7.45 -3.61
CA LYS A 60 17.45 -6.91 -3.89
C LYS A 60 16.33 -7.82 -3.37
N VAL A 61 16.46 -9.13 -3.55
CA VAL A 61 15.50 -10.11 -3.02
C VAL A 61 15.45 -10.07 -1.49
N ASN A 62 16.61 -9.93 -0.82
CA ASN A 62 16.64 -9.86 0.64
C ASN A 62 15.96 -8.58 1.17
N ILE A 63 16.15 -7.43 0.53
CA ILE A 63 15.41 -6.20 0.90
C ILE A 63 13.89 -6.39 0.72
N LEU A 64 13.46 -7.03 -0.37
CA LEU A 64 12.03 -7.27 -0.61
C LEU A 64 11.43 -8.26 0.40
N LYS A 65 12.21 -9.23 0.91
CA LYS A 65 11.78 -10.15 1.97
C LYS A 65 11.61 -9.45 3.32
N ASP A 66 12.38 -8.42 3.61
CA ASP A 66 12.22 -7.62 4.84
C ASP A 66 10.98 -6.70 4.80
N ILE A 67 10.37 -6.52 3.63
CA ILE A 67 9.18 -5.69 3.41
C ILE A 67 7.88 -6.52 3.45
N LEU A 68 7.94 -7.78 3.00
CA LEU A 68 6.79 -8.69 2.86
C LEU A 68 6.62 -9.58 4.08
#